data_AF-A0A0T5PF85-F1
#
_entry.id   AF-A0A0T5PF85-F1
#
_cell.length_a   1.000
_cell.length_b   1.000
_cell.length_c   1.000
_cell.angle_alpha   90.00
_cell.angle_beta   90.00
_cell.angle_gamma   90.00
#
_symmetry.space_group_name_H-M   'P 1'
#
loop_
_entity.id
_entity.type
_entity.pdbx_description
1 polymer ?
#
loop_
_entity_poly.entity_id
_entity_poly.type
_entity_poly.pdbx_seq_one_letter_code
_entity_poly.pdbx_strand_id
1 'polypeptide(L)'
;MTNERASANSPAMSRRTILTALPVSGAALALPASGTACSPDPVASLYREWLDTRKEWRELAELPGNGDFDDPRSIAAQAREFRIEKQMLALRPTSLEGIAGLAALAWAYVDPGFIDADELAEHAQSGDCRTIVAIWKACTGLEGYPIT
;
A
#
# COMPACT_ATOMS: atom_id res chain seq x y z
N MET A 1 -6.74 -64.01 42.57
CA MET A 1 -5.74 -64.93 41.97
C MET A 1 -5.91 -64.89 40.47
N THR A 2 -4.82 -64.54 39.76
CA THR A 2 -4.44 -64.92 38.37
C THR A 2 -5.43 -64.67 37.22
N ASN A 3 -5.05 -64.35 35.99
CA ASN A 3 -3.87 -63.79 35.33
C ASN A 3 -4.33 -63.57 33.87
N GLU A 4 -3.59 -62.72 33.17
CA GLU A 4 -3.72 -62.39 31.76
C GLU A 4 -3.61 -63.56 30.76
N ARG A 5 -4.25 -63.33 29.61
CA ARG A 5 -3.84 -63.61 28.20
C ARG A 5 -3.82 -65.04 27.66
N ALA A 6 -4.53 -65.20 26.54
CA ALA A 6 -4.09 -65.75 25.24
C ALA A 6 -5.33 -65.77 24.31
N SER A 7 -5.33 -65.61 22.99
CA SER A 7 -4.30 -65.41 21.98
C SER A 7 -4.97 -64.88 20.70
N ALA A 8 -4.14 -64.41 19.77
CA ALA A 8 -4.45 -63.85 18.46
C ALA A 8 -5.34 -64.74 17.55
N ASN A 9 -6.02 -64.10 16.59
CA ASN A 9 -5.88 -64.39 15.16
C ASN A 9 -6.76 -63.47 14.30
N SER A 10 -6.12 -62.61 13.50
CA SER A 10 -6.70 -62.12 12.25
C SER A 10 -6.06 -62.87 11.08
N PRO A 11 -6.86 -63.29 10.11
CA PRO A 11 -6.49 -63.10 8.71
C PRO A 11 -7.71 -62.57 7.93
N ALA A 12 -7.57 -61.45 7.23
CA ALA A 12 -7.12 -61.35 5.84
C ALA A 12 -8.32 -61.07 4.90
N MET A 13 -8.18 -59.99 4.14
CA MET A 13 -9.14 -59.42 3.21
C MET A 13 -9.80 -60.44 2.28
N SER A 14 -11.12 -60.30 2.09
CA SER A 14 -11.75 -60.59 0.80
C SER A 14 -12.21 -59.26 0.19
N ARG A 15 -11.40 -58.76 -0.75
CA ARG A 15 -11.76 -57.65 -1.62
C ARG A 15 -12.84 -58.15 -2.58
N ARG A 16 -13.81 -57.27 -2.85
CA ARG A 16 -14.65 -57.23 -4.07
C ARG A 16 -15.90 -58.12 -4.01
N THR A 17 -17.03 -57.53 -3.61
CA THR A 17 -18.36 -57.86 -4.19
C THR A 17 -19.32 -56.67 -4.00
N ILE A 18 -19.45 -55.90 -5.09
CA ILE A 18 -20.68 -55.33 -5.65
C ILE A 18 -21.26 -54.04 -5.01
N LEU A 19 -21.06 -52.97 -5.79
CA LEU A 19 -21.79 -51.71 -5.81
C LEU A 19 -23.31 -51.90 -5.91
N THR A 20 -24.07 -51.23 -5.05
CA THR A 20 -25.40 -50.71 -5.39
C THR A 20 -25.80 -49.52 -4.51
N ALA A 21 -26.02 -48.39 -5.21
CA ALA A 21 -27.05 -47.38 -4.94
C ALA A 21 -26.89 -46.39 -3.74
N LEU A 22 -26.29 -45.23 -4.02
CA LEU A 22 -26.95 -43.90 -4.17
C LEU A 22 -25.96 -42.76 -3.83
N PRO A 23 -26.04 -41.60 -4.51
CA PRO A 23 -25.05 -40.54 -4.41
C PRO A 23 -25.30 -39.74 -3.12
N VAL A 24 -24.40 -39.83 -2.16
CA VAL A 24 -24.21 -38.71 -1.24
C VAL A 24 -23.55 -37.62 -2.08
N SER A 25 -24.37 -36.79 -2.72
CA SER A 25 -23.99 -35.46 -3.16
C SER A 25 -23.63 -34.64 -1.92
N GLY A 26 -22.50 -35.00 -1.30
CA GLY A 26 -21.72 -34.12 -0.46
C GLY A 26 -21.08 -33.09 -1.37
N ALA A 27 -21.90 -32.19 -1.92
CA ALA A 27 -21.43 -30.87 -2.25
C ALA A 27 -20.99 -30.26 -0.92
N ALA A 28 -19.76 -30.58 -0.52
CA ALA A 28 -19.06 -29.82 0.49
C ALA A 28 -19.15 -28.38 -0.01
N LEU A 29 -19.94 -27.60 0.73
CA LEU A 29 -20.19 -26.20 0.48
C LEU A 29 -18.82 -25.55 0.27
N ALA A 30 -18.51 -25.22 -0.98
CA ALA A 30 -17.50 -24.26 -1.29
C ALA A 30 -18.02 -22.95 -0.71
N LEU A 31 -17.77 -22.73 0.58
CA LEU A 31 -17.89 -21.43 1.20
C LEU A 31 -16.99 -20.53 0.35
N PRO A 32 -17.52 -19.52 -0.38
CA PRO A 32 -16.64 -18.48 -0.85
C PRO A 32 -16.05 -17.91 0.43
N ALA A 33 -14.74 -18.07 0.62
CA ALA A 33 -14.02 -17.27 1.58
C ALA A 33 -14.32 -15.83 1.16
N SER A 34 -15.28 -15.21 1.84
CA SER A 34 -15.51 -13.77 1.76
C SER A 34 -14.24 -13.18 2.34
N GLY A 35 -13.22 -13.03 1.49
CA GLY A 35 -12.11 -12.16 1.78
C GLY A 35 -12.75 -10.82 2.07
N THR A 36 -12.72 -10.43 3.35
CA THR A 36 -13.06 -9.07 3.76
C THR A 36 -12.23 -8.19 2.84
N ALA A 37 -12.87 -7.55 1.86
CA ALA A 37 -12.22 -6.58 1.02
C ALA A 37 -11.71 -5.52 1.98
N CYS A 38 -10.41 -5.56 2.28
CA CYS A 38 -9.77 -4.56 3.11
C CYS A 38 -10.04 -3.26 2.37
N SER A 39 -10.85 -2.39 2.97
CA SER A 39 -11.20 -1.13 2.33
C SER A 39 -9.88 -0.42 2.01
N PRO A 40 -9.66 -0.04 0.73
CA PRO A 40 -8.40 0.59 0.36
C PRO A 40 -8.21 1.86 1.19
N ASP A 41 -6.98 2.12 1.61
CA ASP A 41 -6.67 3.31 2.38
C ASP A 41 -7.09 4.56 1.57
N PRO A 42 -7.90 5.46 2.17
CA PRO A 42 -8.46 6.59 1.44
C PRO A 42 -7.39 7.64 1.08
N VAL A 43 -6.28 7.71 1.83
CA VAL A 43 -5.14 8.60 1.57
C VAL A 43 -4.18 7.98 0.55
N ALA A 44 -3.93 6.67 0.59
CA ALA A 44 -2.98 6.01 -0.32
C ALA A 44 -3.38 6.15 -1.79
N SER A 45 -4.67 6.16 -2.10
CA SER A 45 -5.16 6.39 -3.46
C SER A 45 -4.94 7.83 -3.91
N LEU A 46 -5.21 8.80 -3.03
CA LEU A 46 -4.98 10.22 -3.30
C LEU A 46 -3.50 10.56 -3.41
N TYR A 47 -2.64 9.90 -2.62
CA TYR A 47 -1.20 10.09 -2.69
C TYR A 47 -0.64 9.73 -4.07
N ARG A 48 -1.10 8.62 -4.66
CA ARG A 48 -0.71 8.22 -6.02
C ARG A 48 -1.19 9.24 -7.07
N GLU A 49 -2.44 9.71 -6.94
CA GLU A 49 -2.99 10.75 -7.81
C GLU A 49 -2.22 12.08 -7.67
N TRP A 50 -1.79 12.42 -6.46
CA TRP A 50 -0.97 13.60 -6.19
C TRP A 50 0.42 13.49 -6.85
N LEU A 51 1.09 12.34 -6.74
CA LEU A 51 2.37 12.10 -7.42
C LEU A 51 2.25 12.23 -8.95
N ASP A 52 1.20 11.65 -9.54
CA ASP A 52 0.94 11.75 -10.98
C ASP A 52 0.68 13.21 -11.39
N THR A 53 -0.09 13.96 -10.59
CA THR A 53 -0.38 15.37 -10.85
C THR A 53 0.88 16.24 -10.73
N ARG A 54 1.75 15.98 -9.75
CA ARG A 54 3.03 16.68 -9.59
C ARG A 54 4.00 16.39 -10.72
N LYS A 55 4.00 15.16 -11.23
CA LYS A 55 4.77 14.81 -12.41
C LYS A 55 4.27 15.59 -13.64
N GLU A 56 2.95 15.63 -13.86
CA GLU A 56 2.35 16.41 -14.94
C GLU A 56 2.70 17.91 -14.81
N TRP A 57 2.57 18.48 -13.61
CA TRP A 57 2.90 19.89 -13.38
C TRP A 57 4.37 20.19 -13.70
N ARG A 58 5.30 19.32 -13.29
CA ARG A 58 6.73 19.44 -13.64
C ARG A 58 6.96 19.35 -15.15
N GLU A 59 6.32 18.40 -15.83
CA GLU A 59 6.43 18.26 -17.29
C GLU A 59 5.92 19.51 -18.03
N LEU A 60 4.84 20.13 -17.53
CA LEU A 60 4.31 21.37 -18.06
C LEU A 60 5.23 22.56 -17.78
N ALA A 61 5.78 22.66 -16.57
CA ALA A 61 6.73 23.69 -16.15
C ALA A 61 7.99 23.75 -17.05
N GLU A 62 8.46 22.60 -17.53
CA GLU A 62 9.63 22.49 -18.41
C GLU A 62 9.32 22.79 -19.90
N LEU A 63 8.06 23.08 -20.26
CA LEU A 63 7.71 23.40 -21.65
C LEU A 63 8.33 24.73 -22.10
N PRO A 64 8.86 24.81 -23.34
CA PRO A 64 9.31 26.07 -23.90
C PRO A 64 8.22 27.14 -23.88
N GLY A 65 8.51 28.29 -23.26
CA GLY A 65 7.57 29.41 -23.13
C GLY A 65 6.67 29.37 -21.89
N ASN A 66 6.83 28.39 -21.00
CA ASN A 66 6.11 28.31 -19.72
C ASN A 66 7.00 28.61 -18.50
N GLY A 67 8.08 29.38 -18.69
CA GLY A 67 9.00 29.75 -17.60
C GLY A 67 8.36 30.62 -16.51
N ASP A 68 7.25 31.30 -16.83
CA ASP A 68 6.46 32.09 -15.88
C ASP A 68 5.36 31.27 -15.18
N PHE A 69 5.21 29.98 -15.55
CA PHE A 69 4.19 29.05 -15.03
C PHE A 69 2.72 29.45 -15.30
N ASP A 70 2.51 30.46 -16.16
CA ASP A 70 1.20 31.01 -16.49
C ASP A 70 0.44 30.24 -17.60
N ASP A 71 1.02 29.16 -18.15
CA ASP A 71 0.29 28.30 -19.08
C ASP A 71 -1.00 27.79 -18.39
N PRO A 72 -2.19 27.95 -19.00
CA PRO A 72 -3.45 27.53 -18.41
C PRO A 72 -3.46 26.05 -17.96
N ARG A 73 -2.67 25.19 -18.61
CA ARG A 73 -2.53 23.78 -18.23
C ARG A 73 -1.76 23.63 -16.92
N SER A 74 -0.71 24.43 -16.71
CA SER A 74 0.08 24.45 -15.47
C SER A 74 -0.77 24.93 -14.29
N ILE A 75 -1.52 26.01 -14.49
CA ILE A 75 -2.48 26.52 -13.50
C ILE A 75 -3.53 25.46 -13.16
N ALA A 76 -4.07 24.77 -14.18
CA ALA A 76 -5.05 23.71 -13.98
C ALA A 76 -4.45 22.49 -13.25
N ALA A 77 -3.20 22.12 -13.54
CA ALA A 77 -2.49 21.03 -12.85
C ALA A 77 -2.23 21.39 -11.38
N GLN A 78 -1.73 22.58 -11.11
CA GLN A 78 -1.51 23.08 -9.74
C GLN A 78 -2.82 23.15 -8.94
N ALA A 79 -3.92 23.59 -9.57
CA ALA A 79 -5.22 23.62 -8.91
C ALA A 79 -5.79 22.20 -8.61
N ARG A 80 -5.40 21.18 -9.39
CA ARG A 80 -5.71 19.77 -9.07
C ARG A 80 -4.86 19.28 -7.92
N GLU A 81 -3.55 19.54 -7.97
CA GLU A 81 -2.60 19.19 -6.90
C GLU A 81 -3.09 19.70 -5.55
N PHE A 82 -3.34 21.01 -5.42
CA PHE A 82 -3.84 21.61 -4.17
C PHE A 82 -5.16 21.01 -3.67
N ARG A 83 -6.04 20.59 -4.59
CA ARG A 83 -7.30 19.94 -4.21
C ARG A 83 -7.05 18.57 -3.60
N ILE A 84 -6.16 17.78 -4.21
CA ILE A 84 -5.81 16.44 -3.74
C ILE A 84 -5.11 16.55 -2.37
N GLU A 85 -4.17 17.49 -2.21
CA GLU A 85 -3.50 17.75 -0.93
C GLU A 85 -4.50 18.04 0.19
N LYS A 86 -5.45 18.93 -0.08
CA LYS A 86 -6.51 19.26 0.89
C LYS A 86 -7.35 18.04 1.25
N GLN A 87 -7.62 17.15 0.29
CA GLN A 87 -8.35 15.90 0.55
C GLN A 87 -7.51 14.92 1.38
N MET A 88 -6.22 14.76 1.07
CA MET A 88 -5.30 13.93 1.86
C MET A 88 -5.27 14.37 3.32
N LEU A 89 -5.14 15.68 3.57
CA LEU A 89 -5.11 16.26 4.92
C LEU A 89 -6.45 16.17 5.67
N ALA A 90 -7.58 16.07 4.95
CA ALA A 90 -8.91 15.95 5.55
C ALA A 90 -9.27 14.51 5.96
N LEU A 91 -8.49 13.53 5.52
CA LEU A 91 -8.75 12.11 5.73
C LEU A 91 -7.77 11.51 6.73
N ARG A 92 -8.23 10.47 7.43
CA ARG A 92 -7.38 9.69 8.33
C ARG A 92 -6.84 8.48 7.57
N PRO A 93 -5.51 8.28 7.48
CA PRO A 93 -4.95 7.07 6.91
C PRO A 93 -5.28 5.85 7.78
N THR A 94 -5.46 4.71 7.15
CA THR A 94 -5.78 3.40 7.73
C THR A 94 -4.72 2.34 7.43
N SER A 95 -3.68 2.68 6.67
CA SER A 95 -2.54 1.83 6.31
C SER A 95 -1.20 2.57 6.48
N LEU A 96 -0.11 1.81 6.50
CA LEU A 96 1.25 2.38 6.48
C LEU A 96 1.51 3.18 5.21
N GLU A 97 0.96 2.76 4.07
CA GLU A 97 1.06 3.49 2.80
C GLU A 97 0.39 4.86 2.89
N GLY A 98 -0.79 4.96 3.50
CA GLY A 98 -1.47 6.24 3.72
C GLY A 98 -0.68 7.17 4.66
N ILE A 99 -0.07 6.63 5.71
CA ILE A 99 0.81 7.40 6.61
C ILE A 99 2.07 7.87 5.86
N ALA A 100 2.68 7.00 5.05
CA ALA A 100 3.82 7.35 4.21
C ALA A 100 3.46 8.46 3.21
N GLY A 101 2.26 8.42 2.63
CA GLY A 101 1.76 9.47 1.75
C GLY A 101 1.63 10.84 2.43
N LEU A 102 1.14 10.88 3.69
CA LEU A 102 1.12 12.14 4.45
C LEU A 102 2.52 12.61 4.84
N ALA A 103 3.45 11.70 5.15
CA ALA A 103 4.84 12.05 5.41
C ALA A 103 5.52 12.64 4.16
N ALA A 104 5.25 12.08 2.97
CA ALA A 104 5.73 12.64 1.70
C ALA A 104 5.12 14.00 1.38
N LEU A 105 3.83 14.20 1.67
CA LEU A 105 3.21 15.52 1.55
C LEU A 105 3.84 16.54 2.50
N ALA A 106 4.09 16.16 3.76
CA ALA A 106 4.78 17.03 4.71
C ALA A 106 6.19 17.37 4.24
N TRP A 107 6.91 16.38 3.70
CA TRP A 107 8.22 16.58 3.08
C TRP A 107 8.18 17.65 1.99
N ALA A 108 7.22 17.58 1.05
CA ALA A 108 7.11 18.56 -0.03
C ALA A 108 6.93 20.03 0.43
N TYR A 109 6.45 20.28 1.65
CA TYR A 109 6.31 21.64 2.19
C TYR A 109 7.54 22.13 2.95
N VAL A 110 8.35 21.22 3.50
CA VAL A 110 9.56 21.57 4.27
C VAL A 110 10.84 21.41 3.44
N ASP A 111 10.73 20.68 2.33
CA ASP A 111 11.81 20.45 1.37
C ASP A 111 12.00 21.71 0.51
N PRO A 112 13.20 22.29 0.49
CA PRO A 112 13.58 23.28 -0.49
C PRO A 112 13.64 22.57 -1.84
N GLY A 113 12.69 22.82 -2.73
CA GLY A 113 12.86 22.38 -4.12
C GLY A 113 14.20 22.87 -4.70
N PHE A 114 14.77 22.08 -5.62
CA PHE A 114 16.00 22.37 -6.38
C PHE A 114 17.29 22.52 -5.56
N ILE A 115 17.58 21.55 -4.68
CA ILE A 115 18.89 21.41 -4.06
C ILE A 115 19.67 20.24 -4.66
N ASP A 116 20.99 20.38 -4.71
CA ASP A 116 21.85 19.25 -5.07
C ASP A 116 21.82 18.16 -3.99
N ALA A 117 22.42 17.00 -4.29
CA ALA A 117 22.36 15.84 -3.40
C ALA A 117 23.04 16.06 -2.04
N ASP A 118 24.07 16.91 -1.99
CA ASP A 118 24.84 17.18 -0.78
C ASP A 118 24.06 18.14 0.13
N GLU A 119 23.50 19.21 -0.44
CA GLU A 119 22.65 20.15 0.29
C GLU A 119 21.32 19.50 0.76
N LEU A 120 20.76 18.59 -0.04
CA LEU A 120 19.60 17.78 0.36
C LEU A 120 19.91 16.92 1.59
N ALA A 121 21.10 16.30 1.63
CA ALA A 121 21.51 15.47 2.74
C ALA A 121 21.71 16.28 4.04
N GLU A 122 22.25 17.49 3.93
CA GLU A 122 22.38 18.42 5.06
C GLU A 122 21.01 18.89 5.55
N HIS A 123 20.13 19.35 4.64
CA HIS A 123 18.79 19.82 5.00
C HIS A 123 17.92 18.73 5.60
N ALA A 124 18.06 17.50 5.12
CA ALA A 124 17.41 16.33 5.70
C ALA A 124 17.82 16.07 7.16
N GLN A 125 18.93 16.65 7.65
CA GLN A 125 19.32 16.61 9.06
C GLN A 125 18.65 17.68 9.94
N SER A 126 17.87 18.61 9.37
CA SER A 126 17.08 19.55 10.17
C SER A 126 16.05 18.82 11.04
N GLY A 127 15.68 19.40 12.18
CA GLY A 127 14.80 18.73 13.15
C GLY A 127 13.46 18.29 12.57
N ASP A 128 12.87 19.14 11.72
CA ASP A 128 11.59 18.90 11.07
C ASP A 128 11.71 17.79 10.01
N CYS A 129 12.71 17.90 9.12
CA CYS A 129 12.97 16.92 8.08
C CYS A 129 13.32 15.53 8.63
N ARG A 130 14.16 15.44 9.67
CA ARG A 130 14.55 14.16 10.27
C ARG A 130 13.36 13.37 10.79
N THR A 131 12.40 14.05 11.39
CA THR A 131 11.20 13.42 11.93
C THR A 131 10.33 12.87 10.80
N ILE A 132 10.14 13.66 9.74
CA ILE A 132 9.37 13.24 8.56
C ILE A 132 10.02 12.04 7.87
N VAL A 133 11.33 12.08 7.62
CA VAL A 133 12.07 10.98 7.00
C VAL A 133 11.98 9.71 7.85
N ALA A 134 12.13 9.82 9.18
CA ALA A 134 12.03 8.67 10.07
C ALA A 134 10.65 7.99 10.01
N ILE A 135 9.56 8.77 9.99
CA ILE A 135 8.19 8.25 9.85
C ILE A 135 8.03 7.56 8.49
N TRP A 136 8.47 8.20 7.41
CA TRP A 136 8.36 7.65 6.07
C TRP A 136 9.12 6.32 5.93
N LYS A 137 10.38 6.25 6.41
CA LYS A 137 11.17 5.01 6.40
C LYS A 137 10.52 3.91 7.21
N ALA A 138 9.97 4.22 8.38
CA ALA A 138 9.28 3.26 9.23
C ALA A 138 8.02 2.69 8.55
N CYS A 139 7.32 3.49 7.75
CA CYS A 139 6.11 3.07 7.04
C CYS A 139 6.40 2.29 5.76
N THR A 140 7.47 2.63 5.04
CA THR A 140 7.78 2.06 3.72
C THR A 140 8.81 0.94 3.76
N GLY A 141 9.68 0.91 4.77
CA GLY A 141 10.86 0.05 4.81
C GLY A 141 11.94 0.43 3.80
N LEU A 142 11.81 1.57 3.13
CA LEU A 142 12.76 2.06 2.13
C LEU A 142 13.82 2.96 2.77
N GLU A 143 14.99 3.00 2.15
CA GLU A 143 16.02 3.99 2.43
C GLU A 143 15.88 5.22 1.52
N GLY A 144 16.55 6.32 1.88
CA GLY A 144 16.48 7.59 1.15
C GLY A 144 15.44 8.55 1.71
N TYR A 145 14.77 9.29 0.82
CA TYR A 145 13.86 10.39 1.13
C TYR A 145 12.46 10.13 0.57
N PRO A 146 11.42 10.79 1.12
CA PRO A 146 10.07 10.70 0.59
C PRO A 146 10.00 11.09 -0.89
N ILE A 147 9.15 10.39 -1.64
CA ILE A 147 8.93 10.64 -3.07
C ILE A 147 7.85 11.70 -3.22
N THR A 148 8.11 12.74 -4.02
CA THR A 148 7.20 13.86 -4.27
C THR A 148 7.20 14.29 -5.74
#